data_AF-A0A8T2GYY8-F1
#
_entry.id   AF-A0A8T2GYY8-F1
#
_cell.length_a   1.000
_cell.length_b   1.000
_cell.length_c   1.000
_cell.angle_alpha   90.00
_cell.angle_beta   90.00
_cell.angle_gamma   90.00
#
_symmetry.space_group_name_H-M   'P 1'
#
loop_
_entity.id
_entity.type
_entity.pdbx_description
1 polymer ?
#
loop_
_entity_poly.entity_id
_entity_poly.type
_entity_poly.pdbx_seq_one_letter_code
_entity_poly.pdbx_strand_id
1 'polypeptide(L)'
;MEFCPTCGNLLRYEGGGNSRFFCSTCPYVAYIQRQVEIKKKQLLVKKSIEAVVTKDDIPTAAETEAPCPRCGHDKAYFKSMQIRSADEPESRFYRCLKCEFTWREE
;
A
#
# COMPACT_ATOMS: atom_id res chain seq x y z
N MET A 1 8.60 12.51 12.60
CA MET A 1 9.56 12.76 11.49
C MET A 1 9.31 14.19 11.04
N GLU A 2 10.33 15.05 11.07
CA GLU A 2 10.22 16.46 10.70
C GLU A 2 11.04 16.75 9.44
N PHE A 3 10.51 17.60 8.57
CA PHE A 3 11.14 18.00 7.32
C PHE A 3 11.58 19.45 7.41
N CYS A 4 12.66 19.79 6.72
CA CYS A 4 13.11 21.17 6.66
C CYS A 4 12.18 22.01 5.77
N PRO A 5 11.74 23.19 6.23
CA PRO A 5 10.87 24.06 5.44
C PRO A 5 11.56 24.68 4.21
N THR A 6 12.90 24.71 4.20
CA THR A 6 13.68 25.32 3.12
C THR A 6 14.18 24.29 2.12
N CYS A 7 14.78 23.19 2.60
CA CYS A 7 15.42 22.17 1.77
C CYS A 7 14.47 21.00 1.42
N GLY A 8 13.32 20.87 2.08
CA GLY A 8 12.41 19.72 1.93
C GLY A 8 12.99 18.38 2.42
N ASN A 9 14.27 18.33 2.79
CA ASN A 9 14.94 17.13 3.28
C ASN A 9 14.50 16.76 4.70
N LEU A 10 14.58 15.47 4.99
CA LEU A 10 14.34 14.92 6.33
C LEU A 10 15.40 15.46 7.31
N LEU A 11 14.95 16.04 8.41
CA LEU A 11 15.84 16.54 9.45
C LEU A 11 16.46 15.38 10.23
N ARG A 12 17.77 15.49 10.53
CA ARG A 12 18.50 14.51 11.34
C ARG A 12 18.49 14.90 12.81
N TYR A 13 18.35 13.90 13.67
CA TYR A 13 18.41 14.07 15.13
C TYR A 13 19.86 14.04 15.61
N GLU A 14 20.25 15.02 16.41
CA GLU A 14 21.49 15.00 17.18
C GLU A 14 21.15 14.95 18.68
N GLY A 15 21.67 13.92 19.36
CA GLY A 15 21.40 13.66 20.77
C GLY A 15 22.60 13.98 21.66
N GLY A 16 22.39 14.84 22.66
CA GLY A 16 23.33 15.16 23.74
C GLY A 16 23.06 16.55 24.31
N GLY A 17 22.84 16.66 25.63
CA GLY A 17 22.58 17.92 26.36
C GLY A 17 21.34 18.71 25.93
N ASN A 18 21.33 19.18 24.69
CA ASN A 18 20.23 19.85 23.99
C ASN A 18 19.89 19.08 22.71
N SER A 19 18.87 18.24 22.78
CA SER A 19 18.30 17.54 21.63
C SER A 19 17.92 18.54 20.51
N ARG A 20 18.47 18.36 19.30
CA ARG A 20 18.19 19.23 18.15
C ARG A 20 18.02 18.46 16.84
N PHE A 21 17.23 19.01 15.94
CA PHE A 21 17.09 18.59 14.56
C PHE A 21 17.85 19.53 13.64
N PHE A 22 18.61 19.00 12.68
CA PHE A 22 19.35 19.81 11.70
C PHE A 22 19.17 19.28 10.26
N CYS A 23 19.15 20.17 9.26
CA CYS A 23 19.23 19.78 7.84
C CYS A 23 20.71 19.52 7.49
N SER A 24 20.99 18.45 6.74
CA SER A 24 22.35 18.17 6.24
C SER A 24 22.77 19.06 5.07
N THR A 25 21.81 19.78 4.47
CA THR A 25 21.99 20.52 3.22
C THR A 25 21.89 22.03 3.40
N CYS A 26 21.22 22.49 4.46
CA CYS A 26 21.04 23.91 4.75
C CYS A 26 21.25 24.18 6.25
N PRO A 27 21.55 25.42 6.66
CA PRO A 27 21.88 25.76 8.05
C PRO A 27 20.66 25.78 8.99
N TYR A 28 19.52 25.20 8.57
CA TYR A 28 18.32 25.12 9.37
C TYR A 28 18.51 24.18 10.57
N VAL A 29 18.23 24.69 11.76
CA VAL A 29 18.27 23.96 13.03
C VAL A 29 16.98 24.21 13.80
N ALA A 30 16.34 23.15 14.25
CA ALA A 30 15.16 23.20 15.11
C ALA A 30 15.48 22.56 16.46
N TYR A 31 15.25 23.30 17.55
CA TYR A 31 15.47 22.80 18.91
C TYR A 31 14.25 22.03 19.41
N ILE A 32 14.50 20.88 20.02
CA ILE A 32 13.44 20.00 20.50
C ILE A 32 13.03 20.47 21.90
N GLN A 33 11.92 21.19 21.99
CA GLN A 33 11.38 21.67 23.28
C GLN A 33 10.66 20.58 24.08
N ARG A 34 10.25 19.49 23.42
CA ARG A 34 9.47 18.41 24.04
C ARG A 34 10.17 17.08 23.75
N GLN A 35 10.46 16.31 24.79
CA GLN A 35 11.20 15.04 24.69
C GLN A 35 10.55 14.13 23.64
N VAL A 36 11.21 13.92 22.50
CA VAL A 36 10.69 13.08 21.42
C VAL A 36 10.80 11.63 21.87
N GLU A 37 9.68 10.99 22.17
CA GLU A 37 9.64 9.55 22.41
C GLU A 37 9.89 8.80 21.10
N ILE A 38 11.17 8.51 20.82
CA ILE A 38 11.54 7.58 19.76
C ILE A 38 11.10 6.19 20.23
N LYS A 39 9.90 5.76 19.83
CA LYS A 39 9.43 4.38 20.05
C LYS A 39 10.30 3.44 19.23
N LYS A 40 11.35 2.88 19.85
CA LYS A 40 12.32 1.96 19.23
C LYS A 40 11.68 0.70 18.64
N LYS A 41 10.46 0.35 19.06
CA LYS A 41 9.75 -0.85 18.63
C LYS A 41 8.25 -0.57 18.56
N GLN A 42 7.72 -0.40 17.35
CA GLN A 42 6.30 -0.68 17.11
C GLN A 42 6.19 -2.14 16.68
N LEU A 43 5.31 -2.88 17.34
CA LEU A 43 4.87 -4.17 16.81
C LEU A 43 4.19 -3.90 15.47
N LEU A 44 4.81 -4.39 14.39
CA LEU A 44 4.24 -4.28 13.06
C LEU A 44 2.99 -5.16 13.01
N VAL A 45 1.82 -4.54 13.18
CA VAL A 45 0.56 -5.21 12.92
C VAL A 45 0.50 -5.41 11.41
N LYS A 46 0.39 -6.66 10.98
CA LYS A 46 0.25 -7.01 9.57
C LYS A 46 -1.04 -6.36 9.08
N LYS A 47 -0.93 -5.37 8.17
CA LYS A 47 -2.10 -4.77 7.54
C LYS A 47 -2.88 -5.91 6.88
N SER A 48 -4.17 -6.02 7.17
CA SER A 48 -5.05 -6.97 6.51
C SER A 48 -4.96 -6.70 5.01
N ILE A 49 -4.62 -7.74 4.24
CA ILE A 49 -4.57 -7.65 2.79
C ILE A 49 -6.00 -7.37 2.33
N GLU A 50 -6.25 -6.14 1.92
CA GLU A 50 -7.51 -5.77 1.29
C GLU A 50 -7.64 -6.62 0.02
N ALA A 51 -8.77 -7.31 -0.12
CA ALA A 51 -9.01 -8.15 -1.29
C ALA A 51 -9.10 -7.25 -2.54
N VAL A 52 -8.35 -7.61 -3.59
CA VAL A 52 -8.31 -6.86 -4.87
C VAL A 52 -9.71 -6.69 -5.50
N VAL A 53 -10.64 -7.58 -5.15
CA VAL A 53 -12.04 -7.53 -5.55
C VAL A 53 -12.90 -7.46 -4.29
N THR A 54 -13.40 -6.27 -3.98
CA THR A 54 -14.35 -6.04 -2.87
C THR A 54 -15.79 -6.25 -3.37
N LYS A 55 -16.74 -6.45 -2.47
CA LYS A 55 -18.16 -6.64 -2.86
C LYS A 55 -18.73 -5.44 -3.63
N ASP A 56 -18.18 -4.26 -3.39
CA ASP A 56 -18.58 -3.02 -4.07
C ASP A 56 -18.04 -2.91 -5.52
N ASP A 57 -17.03 -3.71 -5.90
CA ASP A 57 -16.53 -3.78 -7.28
C ASP A 57 -17.41 -4.63 -8.20
N ILE A 58 -18.28 -5.46 -7.63
CA ILE A 58 -19.11 -6.45 -8.33
C ILE A 58 -20.04 -5.82 -9.38
N PRO A 59 -20.81 -4.74 -9.10
CA PRO A 59 -21.74 -4.19 -10.09
C PRO A 59 -21.08 -3.44 -11.24
N THR A 60 -19.77 -3.11 -11.14
CA THR A 60 -19.02 -2.44 -12.22
C THR A 60 -18.14 -3.41 -13.01
N ALA A 61 -17.95 -4.63 -12.50
CA ALA A 61 -17.09 -5.61 -13.13
C ALA A 61 -17.78 -6.23 -14.36
N ALA A 62 -17.02 -6.39 -15.46
CA ALA A 62 -17.50 -7.07 -16.65
C ALA A 62 -17.72 -8.56 -16.37
N GLU A 63 -18.77 -9.16 -16.94
CA GLU A 63 -19.00 -10.60 -16.89
C GLU A 63 -18.26 -11.30 -18.04
N THR A 64 -17.56 -12.39 -17.73
CA THR A 64 -16.82 -13.21 -18.70
C THR A 64 -17.14 -14.70 -18.50
N GLU A 65 -17.10 -15.45 -19.60
CA GLU A 65 -17.17 -16.91 -19.59
C GLU A 65 -15.81 -17.49 -19.18
N ALA A 66 -15.62 -17.73 -17.88
CA ALA A 66 -14.41 -18.32 -17.31
C ALA A 66 -14.78 -19.42 -16.30
N PRO A 67 -14.39 -20.69 -16.55
CA PRO A 67 -14.76 -21.80 -15.67
C PRO A 67 -14.06 -21.69 -14.32
N CYS A 68 -14.84 -21.70 -13.25
CA CYS A 68 -14.30 -21.60 -11.90
C CYS A 68 -13.56 -22.89 -11.51
N PRO A 69 -12.27 -22.81 -11.10
CA PRO A 69 -11.48 -24.00 -10.75
C PRO A 69 -11.97 -24.73 -9.50
N ARG A 70 -12.86 -24.11 -8.72
CA ARG A 70 -13.40 -24.67 -7.47
C ARG A 70 -14.77 -25.33 -7.62
N CYS A 71 -15.66 -24.74 -8.42
CA CYS A 71 -17.06 -25.18 -8.50
C CYS A 71 -17.53 -25.53 -9.93
N GLY A 72 -16.69 -25.34 -10.95
CA GLY A 72 -17.01 -25.67 -12.33
C GLY A 72 -18.09 -24.80 -12.96
N HIS A 73 -18.40 -23.64 -12.39
CA HIS A 73 -19.35 -22.69 -12.97
C HIS A 73 -18.68 -21.86 -14.08
N ASP A 74 -19.34 -21.74 -15.24
CA ASP A 74 -18.76 -21.12 -16.45
C ASP A 74 -18.75 -19.59 -16.45
N LYS A 75 -19.38 -18.92 -15.48
CA LYS A 75 -19.43 -17.45 -15.44
C LYS A 75 -18.66 -16.87 -14.25
N ALA A 76 -17.89 -15.81 -14.52
CA ALA A 76 -17.13 -15.07 -13.52
C ALA A 76 -17.09 -13.56 -13.83
N TYR A 77 -16.96 -12.73 -12.81
CA TYR A 77 -16.61 -11.33 -12.96
C TYR A 77 -15.13 -11.18 -13.30
N PHE A 78 -14.82 -10.25 -14.19
CA PHE A 78 -13.48 -9.94 -14.66
C PHE A 78 -13.06 -8.53 -14.23
N LYS A 79 -11.84 -8.42 -13.70
CA LYS A 79 -11.20 -7.14 -13.36
C LYS A 79 -9.72 -7.21 -13.74
N SER A 80 -9.27 -6.30 -14.59
CA SER A 80 -7.84 -6.13 -14.87
C SER A 80 -7.24 -5.02 -13.99
N MET A 81 -6.02 -5.23 -13.51
CA MET A 81 -5.28 -4.26 -12.72
C MET A 81 -3.80 -4.32 -13.04
N GLN A 82 -3.20 -3.16 -13.27
CA GLN A 82 -1.77 -3.02 -13.49
C GLN A 82 -1.04 -3.01 -12.14
N ILE A 83 -0.57 -4.19 -11.72
CA ILE A 83 0.27 -4.33 -10.51
C ILE A 83 1.78 -4.30 -10.83
N ARG A 84 2.14 -4.29 -12.11
CA ARG A 84 3.52 -4.37 -12.61
C ARG A 84 3.89 -3.14 -13.45
N SER A 85 5.15 -3.06 -13.87
CA SER A 85 5.63 -2.02 -14.78
C SER A 85 4.77 -1.93 -16.03
N ALA A 86 4.71 -0.75 -16.65
CA ALA A 86 3.91 -0.50 -17.84
C ALA A 86 4.34 -1.34 -19.06
N ASP A 87 5.55 -1.87 -19.04
CA ASP A 87 6.08 -2.76 -20.09
C ASP A 87 5.53 -4.21 -20.00
N GLU A 88 4.86 -4.58 -18.90
CA GLU A 88 4.27 -5.91 -18.72
C GLU A 88 2.74 -5.89 -18.93
N PRO A 89 2.14 -7.00 -19.41
CA PRO A 89 0.69 -7.09 -19.57
C PRO A 89 -0.05 -6.95 -18.23
N GLU A 90 -1.26 -6.39 -18.29
CA GLU A 90 -2.12 -6.21 -17.13
C GLU A 90 -2.42 -7.56 -16.43
N SER A 91 -2.43 -7.57 -15.10
CA SER A 91 -2.82 -8.75 -14.35
C SER A 91 -4.33 -8.85 -14.27
N ARG A 92 -4.87 -10.00 -14.66
CA ARG A 92 -6.31 -10.26 -14.74
C ARG A 92 -6.77 -11.08 -13.55
N PHE A 93 -7.85 -10.64 -12.93
CA PHE A 93 -8.47 -11.31 -11.78
C PHE A 93 -9.91 -11.67 -12.12
N TYR A 94 -10.28 -12.90 -11.73
CA TYR A 94 -11.61 -13.44 -11.90
C TYR A 94 -12.25 -13.71 -10.54
N ARG A 95 -13.56 -13.44 -10.41
CA ARG A 95 -14.35 -13.81 -9.24
C ARG A 95 -15.59 -14.60 -9.66
N CYS A 96 -15.77 -15.81 -9.13
CA CYS A 96 -16.91 -16.65 -9.48
C CYS A 96 -18.22 -16.03 -8.97
N LEU A 97 -19.23 -15.99 -9.84
CA LEU A 97 -20.59 -15.54 -9.53
C LEU A 97 -21.30 -16.40 -8.46
N LYS A 98 -20.96 -17.69 -8.38
CA LYS A 98 -21.64 -18.66 -7.50
C LYS A 98 -20.95 -18.85 -6.15
N CYS A 99 -19.64 -19.01 -6.15
CA CYS A 99 -18.87 -19.39 -4.95
C CYS A 99 -17.96 -18.28 -4.41
N GLU A 100 -17.98 -17.10 -5.05
CA GLU A 100 -17.16 -15.93 -4.70
C GLU A 100 -15.65 -16.17 -4.66
N PHE A 101 -15.19 -17.34 -5.14
CA PHE A 101 -13.77 -17.64 -5.22
C PHE A 101 -13.11 -16.68 -6.21
N THR A 102 -12.01 -16.06 -5.80
CA THR A 102 -11.24 -15.14 -6.63
C THR A 102 -9.92 -15.81 -7.03
N TRP A 103 -9.59 -15.80 -8.31
CA TRP A 103 -8.33 -16.32 -8.85
C TRP A 103 -7.73 -15.36 -9.86
N ARG A 104 -6.45 -15.58 -10.20
CA ARG A 104 -5.71 -14.80 -11.18
C ARG A 104 -5.54 -15.63 -12.46
N GLU A 105 -5.64 -14.98 -13.62
CA GLU A 105 -5.17 -15.55 -14.89
C GLU A 105 -3.64 -15.56 -14.89
N GLU A 106 -3.03 -16.74 -15.04
CA GLU A 106 -1.57 -16.86 -15.19
C GLU A 106 -1.07 -16.33 -16.54
#